data_AF-A0A2V8JED7-F1
#
_entry.id   AF-A0A2V8JED7-F1
#
_cell.length_a   1.000
_cell.length_b   1.000
_cell.length_c   1.000
_cell.angle_alpha   90.00
_cell.angle_beta   90.00
_cell.angle_gamma   90.00
#
_symmetry.space_group_name_H-M   'P 1'
#
loop_
_entity.id
_entity.type
_entity.pdbx_description
1 polymer ?
#
loop_
_entity_poly.entity_id
_entity_poly.type
_entity_poly.pdbx_seq_one_letter_code
_entity_poly.pdbx_strand_id
1 'polypeptide(L)'
;MWVAPIPEDNVQADLTLGNASLHASNICVLDAFTVANSLDQTHPLGFPVAAEIQSLDIKWAGVSRRVSFSNSTEKFAGDFVENSATIEVTVTTLTSTGHGFRFVSNPANTTVSHFAQIAQERNGSFF
;
A
#
# COMPACT_ATOMS: atom_id res chain seq x y z
N MET A 1 -11.89 -7.30 -8.98
CA MET A 1 -10.70 -6.45 -9.25
C MET A 1 -10.09 -6.10 -7.90
N TRP A 2 -8.80 -6.37 -7.69
CA TRP A 2 -8.15 -6.31 -6.37
C TRP A 2 -7.18 -5.14 -6.19
N VAL A 3 -7.19 -4.18 -7.13
CA VAL A 3 -6.22 -3.08 -7.20
C VAL A 3 -6.98 -1.78 -7.39
N ALA A 4 -6.58 -0.76 -6.64
CA ALA A 4 -7.03 0.62 -6.82
C ALA A 4 -5.86 1.45 -7.38
N PRO A 5 -6.06 2.21 -8.48
CA PRO A 5 -5.04 3.12 -8.97
C PRO A 5 -4.82 4.25 -7.97
N ILE A 6 -3.55 4.58 -7.70
CA ILE A 6 -3.15 5.74 -6.91
C ILE A 6 -2.51 6.74 -7.87
N PRO A 7 -2.92 8.03 -7.87
CA PRO A 7 -2.30 9.05 -8.71
C PRO A 7 -0.80 9.16 -8.45
N GLU A 8 0.00 9.43 -9.48
CA GLU A 8 1.46 9.51 -9.33
C GLU A 8 1.87 10.60 -8.32
N ASP A 9 1.18 11.74 -8.32
CA ASP A 9 1.44 12.87 -7.40
C ASP A 9 1.25 12.51 -5.92
N ASN A 10 0.53 11.43 -5.64
CA ASN A 10 0.26 10.94 -4.30
C ASN A 10 1.42 10.10 -3.74
N VAL A 11 2.45 9.83 -4.55
CA VAL A 11 3.64 9.07 -4.15
C VAL A 11 4.88 9.88 -4.47
N GLN A 12 5.75 10.06 -3.49
CA GLN A 12 7.06 10.69 -3.67
C GLN A 12 8.12 9.81 -3.05
N ALA A 13 9.24 9.64 -3.74
CA ALA A 13 10.36 8.85 -3.25
C ALA A 13 11.69 9.51 -3.63
N ASP A 14 12.56 9.66 -2.64
CA ASP A 14 13.96 10.03 -2.84
C ASP A 14 14.85 8.94 -2.25
N LEU A 15 15.37 8.09 -3.12
CA LEU A 15 16.24 6.99 -2.71
C LEU A 15 17.60 7.48 -2.21
N THR A 16 18.08 8.64 -2.66
CA THR A 16 19.32 9.24 -2.18
C THR A 16 19.19 9.69 -0.73
N LEU A 17 18.09 10.34 -0.38
CA LEU A 17 17.76 10.71 1.01
C LEU A 17 17.23 9.51 1.82
N GLY A 18 16.75 8.47 1.15
CA GLY A 18 16.17 7.29 1.78
C GLY A 18 14.78 7.54 2.36
N ASN A 19 14.05 8.48 1.77
CA ASN A 19 12.71 8.87 2.19
C ASN A 19 11.66 8.53 1.12
N ALA A 20 10.42 8.37 1.56
CA ALA A 20 9.27 8.33 0.67
C ALA A 20 8.01 8.74 1.42
N SER A 21 6.98 9.11 0.68
CA SER A 21 5.64 9.35 1.20
C SER A 21 4.57 8.81 0.25
N LEU A 22 3.49 8.30 0.82
CA LEU A 22 2.27 7.92 0.13
C LEU A 22 1.08 8.59 0.82
N HIS A 23 0.25 9.26 0.04
CA HIS A 23 -0.95 9.95 0.49
C HIS A 23 -2.15 9.46 -0.32
N ALA A 24 -2.97 8.59 0.24
CA ALA A 24 -4.14 8.02 -0.42
C ALA A 24 -5.41 8.45 0.29
N SER A 25 -6.47 8.78 -0.45
CA SER A 25 -7.76 9.14 0.11
C SER A 25 -8.89 8.71 -0.80
N ASN A 26 -10.08 8.55 -0.22
CA ASN A 26 -11.32 8.18 -0.92
C ASN A 26 -11.17 6.90 -1.75
N ILE A 27 -10.49 5.88 -1.20
CA ILE A 27 -10.29 4.59 -1.86
C ILE A 27 -11.37 3.61 -1.41
N CYS A 28 -12.15 3.11 -2.37
CA CYS A 28 -13.11 2.03 -2.13
C CYS A 28 -12.37 0.71 -1.85
N VAL A 29 -12.69 0.09 -0.72
CA VAL A 29 -12.23 -1.24 -0.34
C VAL A 29 -13.33 -2.23 -0.68
N LEU A 30 -13.02 -3.20 -1.55
CA LEU A 30 -13.93 -4.25 -1.96
C LEU A 30 -13.69 -5.49 -1.10
N ASP A 31 -14.73 -6.05 -0.50
CA ASP A 31 -14.66 -7.32 0.23
C ASP A 31 -15.58 -8.36 -0.42
N ALA A 32 -14.97 -9.41 -0.96
CA ALA A 32 -15.69 -10.51 -1.59
C ALA A 32 -16.23 -11.54 -0.57
N PHE A 33 -15.80 -11.53 0.70
CA PHE A 33 -16.06 -12.52 1.77
C PHE A 33 -15.61 -13.96 1.49
N THR A 34 -15.78 -14.45 0.27
CA THR A 34 -15.47 -15.82 -0.13
C THR A 34 -14.68 -15.86 -1.43
N VAL A 35 -13.95 -16.95 -1.64
CA VAL A 35 -13.22 -17.18 -2.89
C VAL A 35 -14.18 -17.32 -4.08
N ALA A 36 -15.35 -17.96 -3.90
CA ALA A 36 -16.32 -18.09 -4.98
C ALA A 36 -16.83 -16.71 -5.47
N ASN A 37 -17.10 -15.81 -4.53
CA ASN A 37 -17.53 -14.44 -4.83
C ASN A 37 -16.45 -13.61 -5.54
N SER A 38 -15.17 -13.86 -5.25
CA SER A 38 -14.09 -13.10 -5.90
C SER A 38 -13.75 -13.58 -7.32
N LEU A 39 -14.21 -14.78 -7.67
CA LEU A 39 -14.08 -15.38 -9.01
C LEU A 39 -15.36 -15.26 -9.84
N ASP A 40 -16.41 -14.64 -9.30
CA ASP A 40 -17.67 -14.43 -10.00
C ASP A 40 -17.51 -13.42 -11.15
N GLN A 41 -17.60 -13.91 -12.38
CA GLN A 41 -17.47 -13.09 -13.59
C GLN A 41 -18.67 -12.15 -13.81
N THR A 42 -19.81 -12.41 -13.16
CA THR A 42 -20.99 -11.53 -13.22
C THR A 42 -20.84 -10.31 -12.29
N HIS A 43 -19.92 -10.39 -11.33
CA HIS A 43 -19.54 -9.30 -10.44
C HIS A 43 -18.02 -9.11 -10.49
N PRO A 44 -17.46 -8.58 -11.61
CA PRO A 44 -16.01 -8.49 -11.81
C PRO A 44 -15.29 -7.60 -10.79
N LEU A 45 -16.04 -6.77 -10.06
CA LEU A 45 -15.56 -5.92 -8.96
C LEU A 45 -15.87 -6.52 -7.57
N GLY A 46 -16.38 -7.76 -7.49
CA GLY A 46 -16.84 -8.40 -6.27
C GLY A 46 -18.22 -7.91 -5.82
N PHE A 47 -18.75 -8.52 -4.77
CA PHE A 47 -19.96 -8.06 -4.12
C PHE A 47 -19.67 -6.84 -3.23
N PRO A 48 -20.55 -5.84 -3.20
CA PRO A 48 -20.33 -4.64 -2.40
C PRO A 48 -20.53 -4.94 -0.92
N VAL A 49 -19.43 -5.09 -0.18
CA VAL A 49 -19.35 -4.58 1.19
C VAL A 49 -18.20 -3.60 1.18
N ALA A 50 -18.57 -2.35 0.95
CA ALA A 50 -17.57 -1.32 0.74
C ALA A 50 -17.24 -0.69 2.09
N ALA A 51 -15.96 -0.74 2.43
CA ALA A 51 -15.38 0.27 3.29
C ALA A 51 -14.70 1.31 2.41
N GLU A 52 -14.46 2.48 2.95
CA GLU A 52 -13.72 3.54 2.30
C GLU A 52 -12.51 3.89 3.16
N ILE A 53 -11.32 3.81 2.58
CA ILE A 53 -10.13 4.43 3.15
C ILE A 53 -10.27 5.93 2.88
N GLN A 54 -10.64 6.68 3.92
CA GLN A 54 -10.79 8.13 3.83
C GLN A 54 -9.44 8.83 3.77
N SER A 55 -8.46 8.32 4.53
CA SER A 55 -7.07 8.77 4.48
C SER A 55 -6.15 7.60 4.78
N LEU A 56 -5.05 7.50 4.05
CA LEU A 56 -3.93 6.63 4.28
C LEU A 56 -2.66 7.44 4.02
N ASP A 57 -1.88 7.64 5.08
CA ASP A 57 -0.65 8.39 5.05
C ASP A 57 0.47 7.47 5.52
N ILE A 58 1.43 7.20 4.63
CA ILE A 58 2.64 6.43 4.96
C ILE A 58 3.85 7.28 4.68
N LYS A 59 4.78 7.34 5.64
CA LYS A 59 6.06 8.06 5.48
C LYS A 59 7.20 7.15 5.85
N TRP A 60 8.13 6.98 4.92
CA TRP A 60 9.37 6.23 5.10
C TRP A 60 10.51 7.20 5.40
N ALA A 61 11.29 6.93 6.44
CA ALA A 61 12.47 7.71 6.82
C ALA A 61 13.38 6.92 7.78
N GLY A 62 14.55 7.47 8.09
CA GLY A 62 15.47 6.87 9.06
C GLY A 62 16.18 5.65 8.48
N VAL A 63 17.07 5.88 7.52
CA VAL A 63 17.85 4.83 6.85
C VAL A 63 18.62 4.00 7.88
N SER A 64 18.35 2.70 7.90
CA SER A 64 19.09 1.73 8.72
C SER A 64 20.17 1.02 7.91
N ARG A 65 19.89 0.73 6.62
CA ARG A 65 20.81 -0.02 5.75
C ARG A 65 20.56 0.27 4.28
N ARG A 66 21.61 0.20 3.46
CA ARG A 66 21.54 0.24 1.99
C ARG A 66 22.16 -1.02 1.41
N VAL A 67 21.49 -1.63 0.44
CA VAL A 67 21.91 -2.88 -0.19
C VAL A 67 21.66 -2.81 -1.68
N SER A 68 22.65 -3.18 -2.48
CA SER A 68 22.45 -3.48 -3.90
C SER A 68 22.45 -4.99 -4.08
N PHE A 69 21.51 -5.50 -4.86
CA PHE A 69 21.38 -6.92 -5.17
C PHE A 69 21.23 -7.11 -6.68
N SER A 70 21.88 -8.14 -7.20
CA SER A 70 21.77 -8.53 -8.60
C SER A 70 21.75 -10.05 -8.74
N ASN A 71 20.80 -10.57 -9.50
CA ASN A 71 20.68 -11.98 -9.86
C ASN A 71 20.68 -12.12 -11.39
N SER A 72 21.76 -12.68 -11.92
CA SER A 72 21.95 -12.85 -13.38
C SER A 72 21.09 -13.95 -13.98
N THR A 73 20.62 -14.90 -13.18
CA THR A 73 19.70 -15.98 -13.60
C THR A 73 18.32 -15.40 -13.85
N GLU A 74 17.78 -14.66 -12.87
CA GLU A 74 16.43 -14.07 -12.93
C GLU A 74 16.36 -12.72 -13.64
N LYS A 75 17.51 -12.21 -14.15
CA LYS A 75 17.62 -10.87 -14.78
C LYS A 75 17.07 -9.75 -13.89
N PHE A 76 17.28 -9.90 -12.58
CA PHE A 76 16.83 -8.98 -11.55
C PHE A 76 18.01 -8.18 -11.02
N ALA A 77 17.86 -6.86 -10.88
CA ALA A 77 18.78 -6.05 -10.10
C ALA A 77 18.02 -4.94 -9.39
N GLY A 78 18.46 -4.55 -8.20
CA GLY A 78 17.82 -3.48 -7.45
C GLY A 78 18.74 -2.83 -6.43
N ASP A 79 18.43 -1.58 -6.13
CA ASP A 79 19.04 -0.77 -5.09
C ASP A 79 17.99 -0.53 -3.99
N PHE A 80 18.28 -1.00 -2.79
CA PHE A 80 17.35 -1.09 -1.68
C PHE A 80 17.81 -0.24 -0.50
N VAL A 81 16.86 0.43 0.15
CA VAL A 81 17.09 1.24 1.35
C VAL A 81 16.13 0.75 2.43
N GLU A 82 16.67 0.02 3.39
CA GLU A 82 15.95 -0.35 4.61
C GLU A 82 15.86 0.88 5.53
N ASN A 83 14.68 1.10 6.08
CA ASN A 83 14.35 2.26 6.90
C ASN A 83 13.20 1.91 7.88
N SER A 84 12.53 2.92 8.42
CA SER A 84 11.29 2.79 9.20
C SER A 84 10.15 3.52 8.50
N ALA A 85 8.91 3.13 8.82
CA ALA A 85 7.73 3.81 8.33
C ALA A 85 6.75 4.19 9.45
N THR A 86 6.14 5.37 9.36
CA THR A 86 4.95 5.73 10.13
C THR A 86 3.71 5.58 9.28
N ILE A 87 2.60 5.11 9.85
CA ILE A 87 1.35 4.88 9.14
C ILE A 87 0.19 5.51 9.92
N GLU A 88 -0.61 6.32 9.24
CA GLU A 88 -1.90 6.79 9.72
C GLU A 88 -2.99 6.38 8.74
N VAL A 89 -4.10 5.87 9.26
CA VAL A 89 -5.21 5.42 8.43
C VAL A 89 -6.54 5.75 9.08
N THR A 90 -7.48 6.21 8.27
CA THR A 90 -8.89 6.34 8.62
C THR A 90 -9.71 5.53 7.63
N VAL A 91 -10.51 4.58 8.13
CA VAL A 91 -11.39 3.73 7.34
C VAL A 91 -12.81 3.84 7.87
N THR A 92 -13.79 3.86 6.98
CA THR A 92 -15.21 3.84 7.35
C THR A 92 -15.94 2.73 6.60
N THR A 93 -16.77 1.92 7.26
CA THR A 93 -17.69 1.02 6.55
C THR A 93 -18.86 1.82 6.00
N LEU A 94 -19.35 1.51 4.79
CA LEU A 94 -20.50 2.24 4.25
C LEU A 94 -21.74 2.04 5.13
N THR A 95 -22.55 3.08 5.30
CA THR A 95 -23.81 3.01 6.07
C THR A 95 -24.80 2.00 5.50
N SER A 96 -24.73 1.72 4.19
CA SER A 96 -25.50 0.67 3.52
C SER A 96 -25.21 -0.74 4.05
N THR A 97 -24.09 -0.94 4.75
CA THR A 97 -23.74 -2.21 5.42
C THR A 97 -24.39 -2.35 6.81
N GLY A 98 -25.18 -1.35 7.23
CA GLY A 98 -25.96 -1.39 8.48
C GLY A 98 -25.21 -0.90 9.73
N HIS A 99 -23.94 -0.53 9.61
CA HIS A 99 -23.12 -0.21 10.78
C HIS A 99 -22.37 1.14 10.73
N GLY A 100 -21.89 1.57 9.55
CA GLY A 100 -21.24 2.88 9.42
C GLY A 100 -20.02 3.10 10.34
N PHE A 101 -19.29 2.03 10.69
CA PHE A 101 -18.22 2.08 11.67
C PHE A 101 -17.05 2.92 11.16
N ARG A 102 -16.46 3.72 12.04
CA ARG A 102 -15.25 4.50 11.77
C ARG A 102 -14.09 3.93 12.57
N PHE A 103 -13.01 3.59 11.88
CA PHE A 103 -11.76 3.12 12.43
C PHE A 103 -10.68 4.17 12.16
N VAL A 104 -9.96 4.57 13.20
CA VAL A 104 -8.87 5.55 13.13
C VAL A 104 -7.67 4.92 13.83
N SER A 105 -6.52 4.90 13.16
CA SER A 105 -5.28 4.49 13.82
C SER A 105 -4.91 5.44 14.94
N ASN A 106 -4.06 4.98 15.86
CA ASN A 106 -3.36 5.91 16.73
C ASN A 106 -2.46 6.85 15.90
N PRO A 107 -2.03 8.00 16.46
CA PRO A 107 -1.17 8.96 15.76
C PRO A 107 0.13 8.33 15.22
N ALA A 108 0.65 8.85 14.12
CA ALA A 108 1.86 8.34 13.43
C ALA A 108 3.06 8.10 14.36
N ASN A 109 3.28 8.97 15.35
CA ASN A 109 4.41 8.86 16.27
C ASN A 109 4.31 7.65 17.22
N THR A 110 3.17 6.98 17.26
CA THR A 110 2.97 5.73 18.01
C THR A 110 3.14 4.48 17.15
N THR A 111 3.37 4.64 15.83
CA THR A 111 3.63 3.50 14.94
C THR A 111 4.87 2.74 15.40
N VAL A 112 4.75 1.41 15.45
CA VAL A 112 5.89 0.49 15.61
C VAL A 112 6.20 -0.12 14.26
N SER A 113 7.37 0.21 13.71
CA SER A 113 7.87 -0.34 12.45
C SER A 113 8.99 -1.33 12.73
N HIS A 114 8.79 -2.59 12.37
CA HIS A 114 9.82 -3.64 12.51
C HIS A 114 10.70 -3.74 11.26
N PHE A 115 10.14 -3.40 10.11
CA PHE A 115 10.83 -3.36 8.83
C PHE A 115 10.07 -2.42 7.90
N ALA A 116 10.82 -1.61 7.16
CA ALA A 116 10.32 -0.86 6.02
C ALA A 116 11.46 -0.73 5.00
N GLN A 117 11.09 -0.62 3.73
CA GLN A 117 12.06 -0.53 2.66
C GLN A 117 11.49 0.27 1.49
N ILE A 118 12.35 1.04 0.85
CA ILE A 118 12.10 1.64 -0.47
C ILE A 118 13.17 1.14 -1.43
N ALA A 119 12.82 0.97 -2.70
CA ALA A 119 13.73 0.39 -3.68
C ALA A 119 13.52 0.97 -5.07
N GLN A 120 14.59 0.94 -5.87
CA GLN A 120 14.51 1.01 -7.33
C GLN A 120 14.93 -0.33 -7.89
N GLU A 121 13.98 -0.98 -8.55
CA GLU A 121 14.18 -2.29 -9.17
C GLU A 121 14.29 -2.13 -10.68
N ARG A 122 15.17 -2.93 -11.28
CA ARG A 122 15.37 -3.08 -12.72
C ARG A 122 15.08 -4.53 -13.06
N ASN A 123 13.89 -4.79 -13.58
CA ASN A 123 13.54 -6.07 -14.19
C ASN A 123 13.81 -6.02 -15.69
N GLY A 124 14.63 -6.96 -16.16
CA GLY A 124 14.80 -7.26 -17.58
C GLY A 124 13.69 -8.18 -18.06
N SER A 125 12.72 -7.62 -18.80
CA SER A 125 11.68 -8.30 -19.59
C SER A 125 10.52 -8.93 -18.81
N PHE A 126 9.35 -8.32 -18.93
CA PHE A 126 8.07 -9.01 -18.78
C PHE A 126 7.95 -9.99 -19.97
N PHE A 127 7.95 -11.30 -19.73
CA PHE A 127 7.54 -12.29 -20.73
C PHE A 127 6.11 -12.72 -20.45
#